data_AF-A0A382ILF9-F1
#
_entry.id   AF-A0A382ILF9-F1
#
_cell.length_a   1.000
_cell.length_b   1.000
_cell.length_c   1.000
_cell.angle_alpha   90.00
_cell.angle_beta   90.00
_cell.angle_gamma   90.00
#
_symmetry.space_group_name_H-M   'P 1'
#
loop_
_entity.id
_entity.type
_entity.pdbx_description
1 polymer ?
#
loop_
_entity_poly.entity_id
_entity_poly.type
_entity_poly.pdbx_seq_one_letter_code
_entity_poly.pdbx_strand_id
1 'polypeptide(L)'
;MVLSDVNAIQIQRDVKIMPKVFNTKEIDWTKQPMFFGAEPNVQRFDQQKYPIFEKLNQQQLGFFWRPEEVSLQKDRNDYHLLSEEQKHIFTANLKYQTLLDSV
;
A
#
# COMPACT_ATOMS: atom_id res chain seq x y z
N MET A 1 31.29 -37.75 -27.92
CA MET A 1 29.99 -37.94 -27.26
C MET A 1 30.10 -37.51 -25.81
N VAL A 2 30.01 -36.21 -25.50
CA VAL A 2 29.49 -35.67 -24.22
C VAL A 2 29.09 -34.21 -24.53
N LEU A 3 27.79 -33.97 -24.77
CA LEU A 3 27.19 -32.63 -24.88
C LEU A 3 25.85 -32.60 -24.10
N SER A 4 25.80 -33.20 -22.92
CA SER A 4 24.59 -33.25 -22.08
C SER A 4 24.51 -32.15 -21.01
N ASP A 5 25.62 -31.50 -20.67
CA ASP A 5 25.69 -30.82 -19.36
C ASP A 5 25.50 -29.30 -19.41
N VAL A 6 25.35 -28.71 -20.59
CA VAL A 6 25.15 -27.26 -20.74
C VAL A 6 23.68 -26.86 -20.45
N ASN A 7 22.73 -27.74 -20.76
CA ASN A 7 21.29 -27.49 -20.55
C ASN A 7 20.88 -27.53 -19.06
N ALA A 8 21.53 -28.37 -18.25
CA ALA A 8 21.21 -28.50 -16.82
C ALA A 8 21.63 -27.25 -16.01
N ILE A 9 22.68 -26.54 -16.45
CA ILE A 9 23.17 -25.31 -15.82
C ILE A 9 22.27 -24.12 -16.16
N GLN A 10 21.63 -24.13 -17.34
CA GLN A 10 20.74 -23.05 -17.78
C GLN A 10 19.39 -23.08 -17.03
N ILE A 11 18.84 -24.27 -16.74
CA ILE A 11 17.55 -24.45 -16.06
C ILE A 11 17.58 -23.95 -14.61
N GLN A 12 18.75 -23.96 -13.96
CA GLN A 12 18.95 -23.46 -12.59
C GLN A 12 19.04 -21.93 -12.50
N ARG A 13 19.23 -21.21 -13.62
CA ARG A 13 19.43 -19.75 -13.63
C ARG A 13 18.15 -18.93 -13.87
N ASP A 14 17.06 -19.56 -14.28
CA ASP A 14 15.79 -18.90 -14.64
C ASP A 14 14.61 -19.24 -13.71
N VAL A 15 14.86 -19.64 -12.46
CA VAL A 15 13.81 -19.53 -11.42
C VAL A 15 13.70 -18.06 -11.04
N LYS A 16 13.10 -17.27 -11.94
CA LYS A 16 12.53 -15.98 -11.63
C LYS A 16 11.67 -16.19 -10.39
N ILE A 17 12.03 -15.56 -9.28
CA ILE A 17 11.22 -15.55 -8.05
C ILE A 17 9.92 -14.82 -8.42
N MET A 18 8.96 -15.56 -8.97
CA MET A 18 7.62 -15.09 -9.20
C MET A 18 6.86 -15.39 -7.91
N PRO A 19 6.58 -14.38 -7.07
CA PRO A 19 5.72 -14.61 -5.92
C PRO A 19 4.39 -15.17 -6.43
N LYS A 20 4.01 -16.35 -5.95
CA LYS A 20 2.71 -16.92 -6.31
C LYS A 20 1.61 -16.04 -5.73
N VAL A 21 0.60 -15.78 -6.56
CA VAL A 21 -0.61 -15.06 -6.16
C VAL A 21 -1.39 -15.85 -5.10
N PHE A 22 -1.31 -17.18 -5.14
CA PHE A 22 -1.99 -18.04 -4.19
C PHE A 22 -1.14 -19.27 -3.83
N ASN A 23 -0.92 -19.45 -2.54
CA ASN A 23 -0.22 -20.59 -1.96
C ASN A 23 -1.21 -21.68 -1.53
N THR A 24 -1.05 -22.89 -2.06
CA THR A 24 -1.92 -24.06 -1.77
C THR A 24 -1.46 -24.88 -0.56
N LYS A 25 -0.30 -24.57 0.03
CA LYS A 25 0.21 -25.29 1.21
C LYS A 25 -0.51 -24.83 2.48
N GLU A 26 -0.74 -25.78 3.39
CA GLU A 26 -1.23 -25.47 4.72
C GLU A 26 -0.09 -24.92 5.59
N ILE A 27 -0.27 -23.72 6.12
CA ILE A 27 0.75 -22.97 6.87
C ILE A 27 0.08 -22.31 8.07
N ASP A 28 0.77 -22.30 9.20
CA ASP A 28 0.35 -21.56 10.40
C ASP A 28 0.76 -20.08 10.29
N TRP A 29 -0.21 -19.22 9.98
CA TRP A 29 -0.04 -17.78 9.76
C TRP A 29 0.30 -17.01 11.04
N THR A 30 0.01 -17.56 12.22
CA THR A 30 0.36 -16.93 13.50
C THR A 30 1.86 -16.99 13.79
N LYS A 31 2.59 -17.89 13.12
CA LYS A 31 4.03 -18.07 13.28
C LYS A 31 4.87 -17.40 12.20
N GLN A 32 4.28 -17.14 11.02
CA GLN A 32 4.99 -16.51 9.90
C GLN A 32 5.56 -15.12 10.25
N PRO A 33 6.77 -14.76 9.77
CA PRO A 33 7.28 -13.39 9.90
C PRO A 33 6.40 -12.41 9.10
N MET A 34 6.46 -11.12 9.43
CA MET A 34 5.64 -10.10 8.77
C MET A 34 6.01 -9.92 7.30
N PHE A 35 7.30 -10.03 6.99
CA PHE A 35 7.85 -9.91 5.64
C PHE A 35 8.71 -11.13 5.33
N PHE A 36 8.87 -11.43 4.05
CA PHE A 36 9.72 -12.53 3.56
C PHE A 36 9.32 -13.92 4.09
N GLY A 37 8.06 -14.10 4.49
CA GLY A 37 7.47 -15.38 4.85
C GLY A 37 6.97 -16.15 3.63
N ALA A 38 6.10 -17.13 3.87
CA ALA A 38 5.42 -17.84 2.79
C ALA A 38 4.51 -16.93 1.95
N GLU A 39 4.32 -17.30 0.68
CA GLU A 39 3.47 -16.58 -0.27
C GLU A 39 2.00 -16.51 0.22
N PRO A 40 1.26 -15.44 -0.11
CA PRO A 40 -0.11 -15.23 0.38
C PRO A 40 -1.06 -16.38 0.02
N ASN A 41 -2.06 -16.59 0.87
CA ASN A 41 -3.15 -17.53 0.66
C ASN A 41 -4.51 -16.84 0.93
N VAL A 42 -5.45 -17.53 1.59
CA VAL A 42 -6.75 -16.99 2.01
C VAL A 42 -6.58 -15.78 2.94
N GLN A 43 -7.18 -14.65 2.57
CA GLN A 43 -7.31 -13.48 3.44
C GLN A 43 -8.34 -13.76 4.53
N ARG A 44 -7.90 -13.83 5.79
CA ARG A 44 -8.72 -14.17 6.95
C ARG A 44 -8.64 -13.08 8.01
N PHE A 45 -9.76 -12.82 8.69
CA PHE A 45 -9.91 -11.80 9.73
C PHE A 45 -10.38 -12.38 11.07
N ASP A 46 -10.41 -13.70 11.21
CA ASP A 46 -10.80 -14.37 12.46
C ASP A 46 -9.61 -14.60 13.41
N GLN A 47 -8.38 -14.65 12.88
CA GLN A 47 -7.15 -14.81 13.64
C GLN A 47 -6.05 -13.92 13.09
N GLN A 48 -5.36 -13.15 13.94
CA GLN A 48 -4.27 -12.26 13.55
C GLN A 48 -3.04 -12.49 14.42
N LYS A 49 -1.86 -12.58 13.79
CA LYS A 49 -0.57 -12.55 14.51
C LYS A 49 -0.35 -11.21 15.23
N TYR A 50 -0.77 -10.12 14.59
CA TYR A 50 -0.61 -8.75 15.09
C TYR A 50 -1.97 -8.04 15.13
N PRO A 51 -2.68 -8.08 16.29
CA PRO A 51 -4.03 -7.51 16.40
C PRO A 51 -4.13 -6.00 16.14
N ILE A 52 -3.01 -5.27 16.18
CA ILE A 52 -2.97 -3.83 15.91
C ILE A 52 -3.45 -3.48 14.49
N PHE A 53 -3.15 -4.31 13.49
CA PHE A 53 -3.56 -4.02 12.11
C PHE A 53 -5.07 -4.18 11.92
N GLU A 54 -5.69 -5.13 12.61
CA GLU A 54 -7.15 -5.27 12.64
C GLU A 54 -7.79 -4.04 13.29
N LYS A 55 -7.25 -3.59 14.43
CA LYS A 55 -7.72 -2.38 15.10
C LYS A 55 -7.57 -1.13 14.21
N LEU A 56 -6.44 -0.96 13.54
CA LEU A 56 -6.20 0.16 12.62
C LEU A 56 -7.12 0.08 11.40
N ASN A 57 -7.39 -1.11 10.87
CA ASN A 57 -8.32 -1.30 9.76
C ASN A 57 -9.75 -0.87 10.16
N GLN A 58 -10.23 -1.30 11.33
CA GLN A 58 -11.53 -0.89 11.84
C GLN A 58 -11.62 0.62 12.08
N GLN A 59 -10.55 1.23 12.62
CA GLN A 59 -10.48 2.69 12.78
C GLN A 59 -10.50 3.42 11.44
N GLN A 60 -9.75 2.94 10.45
CA GLN A 60 -9.72 3.50 9.09
C GLN A 60 -11.10 3.46 8.44
N LEU A 61 -11.81 2.32 8.55
CA LEU A 61 -13.18 2.18 8.05
C LEU A 61 -14.15 3.13 8.77
N GLY A 62 -13.95 3.36 10.07
CA GLY A 62 -14.73 4.33 10.85
C GLY A 62 -14.50 5.80 10.46
N PHE A 63 -13.35 6.13 9.85
CA PHE A 63 -13.03 7.47 9.34
C PHE A 63 -13.31 7.64 7.86
N PHE A 64 -14.14 6.78 7.26
CA PHE A 64 -14.57 6.97 5.89
C PHE A 64 -15.37 8.27 5.75
N TRP A 65 -14.89 9.17 4.91
CA TRP A 65 -15.54 10.44 4.55
C TRP A 65 -15.40 10.67 3.06
N ARG A 66 -16.30 11.47 2.49
CA ARG A 66 -16.22 11.86 1.07
C ARG A 66 -15.88 13.34 0.94
N PRO A 67 -14.93 13.74 0.08
CA PRO A 67 -14.56 15.15 -0.11
C PRO A 67 -15.74 16.08 -0.39
N GLU A 68 -16.74 15.60 -1.12
CA GLU A 68 -17.93 16.38 -1.50
C GLU A 68 -18.86 16.71 -0.33
N GLU A 69 -18.67 16.07 0.83
CA GLU A 69 -19.44 16.34 2.05
C GLU A 69 -19.01 17.66 2.72
N VAL A 70 -17.87 18.22 2.33
CA VAL A 70 -17.33 19.47 2.88
C VAL A 70 -17.52 20.62 1.87
N SER A 71 -18.21 21.68 2.27
CA SER A 71 -18.45 22.85 1.40
C SER A 71 -17.22 23.74 1.26
N LEU A 72 -16.84 24.02 0.00
CA LEU A 72 -15.71 24.91 -0.35
C LEU A 72 -16.13 26.33 -0.73
N GLN A 73 -17.40 26.69 -0.56
CA GLN A 73 -17.91 27.98 -1.04
C GLN A 73 -17.25 29.18 -0.35
N LYS A 74 -16.99 29.05 0.96
CA LYS A 74 -16.34 30.10 1.75
C LYS A 74 -14.87 30.24 1.34
N ASP A 75 -14.15 29.14 1.27
CA ASP A 75 -12.71 29.11 0.94
C ASP A 75 -12.43 29.71 -0.44
N ARG A 76 -13.34 29.54 -1.40
CA ARG A 76 -13.25 30.20 -2.71
C ARG A 76 -13.19 31.72 -2.58
N ASN A 77 -14.09 32.31 -1.79
CA ASN A 77 -14.14 33.76 -1.61
C ASN A 77 -12.94 34.24 -0.79
N ASP A 78 -12.60 33.54 0.29
CA ASP A 78 -11.50 33.90 1.17
C ASP A 78 -10.15 33.90 0.45
N TYR A 79 -9.92 32.92 -0.44
CA TYR A 79 -8.68 32.84 -1.22
C TYR A 79 -8.47 34.08 -2.13
N HIS A 80 -9.54 34.68 -2.63
CA HIS A 80 -9.45 35.90 -3.44
C HIS A 80 -9.11 37.15 -2.62
N LEU A 81 -9.44 37.16 -1.33
CA LEU A 81 -9.15 38.28 -0.42
C LEU A 81 -7.73 38.26 0.15
N LEU A 82 -7.01 37.14 0.02
CA LEU A 82 -5.63 37.00 0.48
C LEU A 82 -4.66 37.90 -0.31
N SER A 83 -3.60 38.37 0.35
CA SER A 83 -2.46 39.00 -0.33
C SER A 83 -1.69 37.97 -1.18
N GLU A 84 -0.86 38.46 -2.10
CA GLU A 84 -0.08 37.57 -2.98
C GLU A 84 0.89 36.67 -2.21
N GLU A 85 1.50 37.17 -1.13
CA GLU A 85 2.37 36.39 -0.24
C GLU A 85 1.59 35.29 0.47
N GLN A 86 0.39 35.59 0.95
CA GLN A 86 -0.48 34.61 1.61
C GLN A 86 -0.96 33.53 0.64
N LYS A 87 -1.34 33.91 -0.58
CA LYS A 87 -1.71 32.95 -1.65
C LYS A 87 -0.54 32.03 -2.00
N HIS A 88 0.68 32.58 -2.06
CA HIS A 88 1.88 31.78 -2.31
C HIS A 88 2.08 30.71 -1.22
N ILE A 89 2.02 31.10 0.05
CA ILE A 89 2.16 30.17 1.19
C ILE A 89 1.07 29.08 1.15
N PHE A 90 -0.20 29.49 0.98
CA PHE A 90 -1.32 28.56 0.92
C PHE A 90 -1.16 27.55 -0.23
N THR A 91 -0.85 28.04 -1.42
CA THR A 91 -0.73 27.20 -2.63
C THR A 91 0.47 26.28 -2.56
N ALA A 92 1.61 26.74 -2.02
CA ALA A 92 2.79 25.92 -1.87
C ALA A 92 2.54 24.75 -0.91
N ASN A 93 1.88 25.00 0.22
CA ASN A 93 1.51 23.95 1.17
C ASN A 93 0.53 22.94 0.57
N LEU A 94 -0.52 23.43 -0.13
CA LEU A 94 -1.49 22.55 -0.78
C LEU A 94 -0.81 21.65 -1.84
N LYS A 95 0.06 22.23 -2.67
CA LYS A 95 0.83 21.46 -3.68
C LYS A 95 1.70 20.39 -3.03
N TYR A 96 2.33 20.69 -1.90
CA TYR A 96 3.18 19.74 -1.19
C TYR A 96 2.36 18.58 -0.60
N GLN A 97 1.19 18.87 -0.01
CA GLN A 97 0.26 17.84 0.47
C GLN A 97 -0.19 16.93 -0.68
N THR A 98 -0.61 17.51 -1.81
CA THR A 98 -1.00 16.75 -3.00
C THR A 98 0.14 15.88 -3.53
N LEU A 99 1.38 16.40 -3.52
CA LEU A 99 2.55 15.64 -3.96
C LEU A 99 2.80 14.43 -3.06
N LEU A 100 2.76 14.61 -1.74
CA LEU A 100 2.99 13.52 -0.79
C LEU A 100 1.92 12.43 -0.86
N ASP A 101 0.65 12.80 -1.08
CA ASP A 101 -0.43 11.83 -1.21
C ASP A 101 -0.44 11.14 -2.60
N SER A 102 0.37 11.61 -3.56
CA SER A 102 0.46 11.05 -4.92
C SER A 102 1.58 10.00 -5.10
N VAL A 103 2.63 10.03 -4.27
CA VAL A 103 3.84 9.18 -4.41
C VAL A 103 3.73 7.93 -3.55
#